data_AF-A0A1J7D2K2-F1
#
_entry.id   AF-A0A1J7D2K2-F1
#
_cell.length_a   1.000
_cell.length_b   1.000
_cell.length_c   1.000
_cell.angle_alpha   90.00
_cell.angle_beta   90.00
_cell.angle_gamma   90.00
#
_symmetry.space_group_name_H-M   'P 1'
#
loop_
_entity.id
_entity.type
_entity.pdbx_description
1 polymer ?
#
loop_
_entity_poly.entity_id
_entity_poly.type
_entity_poly.pdbx_seq_one_letter_code
_entity_poly.pdbx_strand_id
1 'polypeptide(L)'
;MTQKLVDIYPQIQQRQAEAWGQQVADWGEQVRTDPEIGGEKFTANVGQAQKALDQFGNPALRDYLEASGLGNHPELVRFCAKVGKAMAEDNMIMPGHSSERSAADILYGNRE
;
A
#
# COMPACT_ATOMS: atom_id res chain seq x y z
N MET A 1 3.64 -25.69 42.78
CA MET A 1 4.06 -25.10 41.49
C MET A 1 3.08 -24.04 40.95
N THR A 2 1.90 -23.87 41.54
CA THR A 2 0.83 -23.00 41.00
C THR A 2 1.08 -21.51 41.19
N GLN A 3 1.76 -21.07 42.25
CA GLN A 3 1.96 -19.63 42.54
C GLN A 3 2.91 -18.94 41.55
N LYS A 4 4.05 -19.57 41.21
CA LYS A 4 5.06 -18.98 40.30
C LYS A 4 4.56 -18.80 38.86
N LEU A 5 3.65 -19.67 38.39
CA LEU A 5 3.07 -19.55 37.05
C LEU A 5 2.15 -18.33 36.93
N VAL A 6 1.46 -17.96 38.01
CA VAL A 6 0.59 -16.77 38.06
C VAL A 6 1.41 -15.48 38.04
N ASP A 7 2.57 -15.45 38.71
CA ASP A 7 3.48 -14.29 38.70
C ASP A 7 4.23 -14.09 37.36
N ILE A 8 4.44 -15.17 36.59
CA ILE A 8 5.12 -15.13 35.28
C ILE A 8 4.16 -14.69 34.16
N TYR A 9 2.87 -14.95 34.28
CA TYR A 9 1.88 -14.61 33.25
C TYR A 9 1.87 -13.13 32.82
N PRO A 10 1.80 -12.14 33.73
CA PRO A 10 1.86 -10.73 33.33
C PRO A 10 3.21 -10.34 32.71
N GLN A 11 4.32 -10.96 33.15
CA GLN A 11 5.65 -10.71 32.58
C GLN A 11 5.77 -11.24 31.14
N ILE A 12 5.16 -12.40 30.85
CA ILE A 12 5.11 -12.93 29.48
C ILE A 12 4.31 -12.01 28.57
N GLN A 13 3.15 -11.51 29.03
CA GLN A 13 2.33 -10.59 28.25
C GLN A 13 3.06 -9.28 27.96
N GLN A 14 3.75 -8.72 28.95
CA GLN A 14 4.55 -7.52 28.77
C GLN A 14 5.66 -7.72 27.74
N ARG A 15 6.41 -8.83 27.83
CA ARG A 15 7.45 -9.14 26.83
C ARG A 15 6.90 -9.35 25.42
N GLN A 16 5.70 -9.92 25.29
CA GLN A 16 5.05 -10.05 23.98
C GLN A 16 4.70 -8.68 23.40
N ALA A 17 4.15 -7.78 24.21
CA ALA A 17 3.85 -6.41 23.78
C ALA A 17 5.11 -5.63 23.39
N GLU A 18 6.20 -5.76 24.15
CA GLU A 18 7.50 -5.16 23.84
C GLU A 18 8.09 -5.73 22.55
N ALA A 19 8.12 -7.06 22.40
CA ALA A 19 8.60 -7.72 21.19
C ALA A 19 7.76 -7.34 19.96
N TRP A 20 6.45 -7.21 20.12
CA TRP A 20 5.55 -6.74 19.07
C TRP A 20 5.86 -5.30 18.68
N GLY A 21 6.01 -4.41 19.65
CA GLY A 21 6.38 -3.01 19.40
C GLY A 21 7.70 -2.88 18.64
N GLN A 22 8.70 -3.67 19.03
CA GLN A 22 9.99 -3.73 18.32
C GLN A 22 9.80 -4.24 16.89
N GLN A 23 9.04 -5.31 16.70
CA GLN A 23 8.78 -5.88 15.38
C GLN A 23 8.07 -4.88 14.45
N VAL A 24 7.09 -4.11 14.97
CA VAL A 24 6.41 -3.06 14.22
C VAL A 24 7.36 -1.92 13.84
N ALA A 25 8.30 -1.57 14.72
CA ALA A 25 9.34 -0.57 14.41
C ALA A 25 10.31 -1.09 13.34
N ASP A 26 10.76 -2.33 13.46
CA ASP A 26 11.67 -2.99 12.52
C ASP A 26 11.02 -3.08 11.12
N TRP A 27 9.73 -3.41 11.04
CA TRP A 27 8.98 -3.36 9.79
C TRP A 27 8.98 -1.97 9.17
N GLY A 28 8.77 -0.93 9.98
CA GLY A 28 8.84 0.45 9.51
C GLY A 28 10.23 0.82 8.96
N GLU A 29 11.31 0.31 9.54
CA GLU A 29 12.67 0.50 9.02
C GLU A 29 12.89 -0.29 7.72
N GLN A 30 12.44 -1.55 7.67
CA GLN A 30 12.51 -2.39 6.48
C GLN A 30 11.80 -1.74 5.30
N VAL A 31 10.57 -1.23 5.49
CA VAL A 31 9.86 -0.50 4.42
C VAL A 31 10.64 0.72 3.95
N ARG A 32 11.22 1.50 4.87
CA ARG A 32 11.96 2.73 4.51
C ARG A 32 13.24 2.43 3.75
N THR A 33 13.91 1.33 4.06
CA THR A 33 15.21 0.94 3.49
C THR A 33 15.09 -0.03 2.31
N ASP A 34 13.91 -0.58 2.06
CA ASP A 34 13.67 -1.48 0.94
C ASP A 34 13.90 -0.78 -0.42
N PRO A 35 14.64 -1.39 -1.36
CA PRO A 35 14.97 -0.76 -2.64
C PRO A 35 13.80 -0.69 -3.65
N GLU A 36 12.76 -1.50 -3.45
CA GLU A 36 11.59 -1.54 -4.32
C GLU A 36 10.48 -0.63 -3.82
N ILE A 37 10.21 -0.64 -2.50
CA ILE A 37 9.13 0.14 -1.90
C ILE A 37 9.59 1.39 -1.14
N GLY A 38 10.82 1.40 -0.65
CA GLY A 38 11.42 2.46 0.17
C GLY A 38 12.33 3.42 -0.59
N GLY A 39 13.30 3.99 0.14
CA GLY A 39 14.28 4.95 -0.38
C GLY A 39 13.62 6.16 -1.05
N GLU A 40 14.09 6.52 -2.23
CA GLU A 40 13.54 7.62 -3.03
C GLU A 40 12.09 7.38 -3.47
N LYS A 41 11.66 6.11 -3.53
CA LYS A 41 10.31 5.71 -3.96
C LYS A 41 9.32 5.64 -2.80
N PHE A 42 9.79 5.76 -1.55
CA PHE A 42 8.97 5.60 -0.35
C PHE A 42 7.70 6.44 -0.39
N THR A 43 7.83 7.75 -0.59
CA THR A 43 6.68 8.67 -0.61
C THR A 43 5.68 8.31 -1.72
N ALA A 44 6.17 7.99 -2.91
CA ALA A 44 5.30 7.62 -4.03
C ALA A 44 4.55 6.31 -3.76
N ASN A 45 5.24 5.27 -3.29
CA ASN A 45 4.66 3.97 -3.02
C ASN A 45 3.68 4.00 -1.84
N VAL A 46 4.00 4.74 -0.76
CA VAL A 46 3.07 4.94 0.36
C VAL A 46 1.81 5.68 -0.12
N GLY A 47 1.96 6.70 -0.98
CA GLY A 47 0.82 7.38 -1.58
C GLY A 47 -0.06 6.45 -2.43
N GLN A 48 0.53 5.55 -3.21
CA GLN A 48 -0.23 4.54 -3.96
C GLN A 48 -0.92 3.53 -3.04
N ALA A 49 -0.23 3.08 -1.98
CA ALA A 49 -0.79 2.19 -0.99
C ALA A 49 -1.99 2.82 -0.26
N GLN A 50 -1.91 4.11 0.09
CA GLN A 50 -3.01 4.85 0.69
C GLN A 50 -4.22 4.93 -0.25
N LYS A 51 -4.01 5.27 -1.53
CA LYS A 51 -5.09 5.31 -2.54
C LYS A 51 -5.76 3.95 -2.71
N ALA A 52 -5.00 2.86 -2.71
CA ALA A 52 -5.56 1.51 -2.78
C ALA A 52 -6.46 1.21 -1.56
N LEU A 53 -6.02 1.60 -0.36
CA LEU A 53 -6.82 1.45 0.87
C LEU A 53 -8.06 2.34 0.87
N ASP A 54 -7.99 3.55 0.31
CA ASP A 54 -9.15 4.43 0.19
C ASP A 54 -10.18 3.91 -0.82
N GLN A 55 -9.72 3.31 -1.92
CA GLN A 55 -10.59 2.79 -2.97
C GLN A 55 -11.24 1.45 -2.62
N PHE A 56 -10.47 0.52 -2.07
CA PHE A 56 -10.92 -0.87 -1.85
C PHE A 56 -11.14 -1.23 -0.38
N GLY A 57 -10.58 -0.43 0.53
CA GLY A 57 -10.73 -0.63 1.96
C GLY A 57 -11.96 0.08 2.51
N ASN A 58 -11.94 0.27 3.81
CA ASN A 58 -12.91 1.08 4.55
C ASN A 58 -12.20 1.67 5.79
N PRO A 59 -12.84 2.63 6.49
CA PRO A 59 -12.24 3.22 7.69
C PRO A 59 -11.87 2.19 8.76
N ALA A 60 -12.69 1.16 8.98
CA ALA A 60 -12.42 0.13 9.98
C ALA A 60 -11.15 -0.70 9.68
N LEU A 61 -10.86 -0.95 8.40
CA LEU A 61 -9.62 -1.61 7.99
C LEU A 61 -8.41 -0.72 8.26
N ARG A 62 -8.52 0.58 7.96
CA ARG A 62 -7.44 1.55 8.23
C ARG A 62 -7.13 1.61 9.73
N ASP A 63 -8.17 1.77 10.56
CA ASP A 63 -8.03 1.83 12.01
C ASP A 63 -7.41 0.55 12.56
N TYR A 64 -7.80 -0.61 12.03
CA TYR A 64 -7.21 -1.89 12.42
C TYR A 64 -5.72 -1.99 12.08
N LEU A 65 -5.32 -1.57 10.87
CA LEU A 65 -3.91 -1.60 10.44
C LEU A 65 -3.04 -0.63 11.25
N GLU A 66 -3.59 0.52 11.64
CA GLU A 66 -2.92 1.49 12.49
C GLU A 66 -2.80 0.98 13.93
N ALA A 67 -3.89 0.52 14.53
CA ALA A 67 -3.91 0.02 15.91
C ALA A 67 -3.06 -1.24 16.11
N SER A 68 -3.00 -2.12 15.11
CA SER A 68 -2.18 -3.34 15.15
C SER A 68 -0.71 -3.09 14.79
N GLY A 69 -0.40 -1.98 14.11
CA GLY A 69 0.92 -1.72 13.52
C GLY A 69 1.18 -2.48 12.20
N LEU A 70 0.22 -3.26 11.71
CA LEU A 70 0.35 -4.00 10.44
C LEU A 70 0.47 -3.09 9.22
N GLY A 71 0.06 -1.82 9.33
CA GLY A 71 0.30 -0.81 8.29
C GLY A 71 1.78 -0.61 7.94
N ASN A 72 2.70 -0.95 8.86
CA ASN A 72 4.15 -0.89 8.61
C ASN A 72 4.71 -2.16 7.95
N HIS A 73 3.92 -3.23 7.81
CA HIS A 73 4.43 -4.52 7.35
C HIS A 73 4.89 -4.45 5.87
N PRO A 74 6.15 -4.83 5.53
CA PRO A 74 6.70 -4.65 4.18
C PRO A 74 5.85 -5.25 3.07
N GLU A 75 5.41 -6.50 3.23
CA GLU A 75 4.60 -7.16 2.20
C GLU A 75 3.21 -6.56 2.04
N LEU A 76 2.64 -5.98 3.10
CA LEU A 76 1.36 -5.29 3.00
C LEU A 76 1.52 -3.97 2.25
N VAL A 77 2.55 -3.19 2.60
CA VAL A 77 2.88 -1.95 1.89
C VAL A 77 3.17 -2.23 0.42
N ARG A 78 3.96 -3.27 0.12
CA ARG A 78 4.28 -3.70 -1.25
C ARG A 78 3.04 -4.10 -2.02
N PHE A 79 2.16 -4.89 -1.41
CA PHE A 79 0.90 -5.28 -2.03
C PHE A 79 0.04 -4.06 -2.36
N CYS A 80 -0.24 -3.19 -1.39
CA CYS A 80 -1.06 -2.00 -1.58
C CYS A 80 -0.44 -1.02 -2.59
N ALA A 81 0.88 -0.84 -2.57
CA ALA A 81 1.57 0.01 -3.54
C ALA A 81 1.44 -0.53 -4.97
N LYS A 82 1.54 -1.85 -5.17
CA LYS A 82 1.30 -2.50 -6.47
C LYS A 82 -0.13 -2.31 -6.95
N VAL A 83 -1.11 -2.48 -6.06
CA VAL A 83 -2.53 -2.23 -6.38
C VAL A 83 -2.75 -0.77 -6.79
N GLY A 84 -2.27 0.19 -6.01
CA GLY A 84 -2.42 1.61 -6.33
C GLY A 84 -1.71 2.01 -7.62
N LYS A 85 -0.55 1.41 -7.91
CA LYS A 85 0.15 1.59 -9.19
C LYS A 85 -0.69 1.07 -10.36
N ALA A 86 -1.23 -0.14 -10.27
CA ALA A 86 -2.09 -0.72 -11.31
C ALA A 86 -3.35 0.13 -11.55
N MET A 87 -3.95 0.71 -10.50
CA MET A 87 -5.05 1.67 -10.63
C MET A 87 -4.62 2.94 -11.38
N ALA A 88 -3.43 3.47 -11.11
CA ALA A 88 -2.92 4.67 -11.78
C ALA A 88 -2.64 4.42 -13.26
N GLU A 89 -2.15 3.23 -13.61
CA GLU A 89 -1.95 2.79 -14.99
C GLU A 89 -3.28 2.61 -15.73
N ASP A 90 -4.31 2.06 -15.08
CA ASP A 90 -5.65 1.89 -15.67
C ASP A 90 -6.37 3.24 -15.90
N ASN A 91 -6.18 4.22 -15.01
CA ASN A 91 -6.67 5.58 -15.22
C ASN A 91 -5.89 6.36 -16.30
N MET A 92 -4.75 5.85 -16.76
CA MET A 92 -3.94 6.46 -17.82
C MET A 92 -4.44 6.08 -19.23
N ILE A 93 -5.75 5.91 -19.42
CA ILE A 93 -6.36 5.97 -20.74
C ILE A 93 -6.42 7.45 -21.11
N MET A 94 -5.49 7.91 -21.96
CA MET A 94 -5.50 9.26 -22.53
C MET A 94 -6.91 9.63 -23.05
N PRO A 95 -7.54 10.73 -22.59
CA PRO A 95 -8.57 11.39 -23.38
C PRO A 95 -7.85 12.11 -24.53
N GLY A 96 -7.52 11.37 -25.59
CA GLY A 96 -6.63 11.89 -26.64
C GLY A 96 -6.53 11.10 -27.94
N HIS A 97 -7.04 9.87 -28.04
CA HIS A 97 -7.40 9.31 -29.35
C HIS A 97 -8.87 9.63 -29.64
N SER A 98 -9.13 10.94 -29.75
CA SER A 98 -10.07 11.41 -30.76
C SER A 98 -9.77 10.66 -32.06
N SER A 99 -10.82 10.13 -32.66
CA SER A 99 -10.83 9.51 -33.98
C SER A 99 -9.88 10.26 -34.94
N GLU A 100 -8.67 9.74 -35.11
CA GLU A 100 -7.88 10.02 -36.30
C GLU A 100 -8.60 9.31 -37.43
N ARG A 101 -9.61 9.99 -37.97
CA ARG A 101 -9.81 9.96 -39.42
C ARG A 101 -8.41 10.13 -40.00
N SER A 102 -7.90 9.07 -40.62
CA SER A 102 -6.60 9.10 -41.30
C SER A 102 -6.55 10.35 -42.18
N ALA A 103 -5.38 10.97 -42.36
CA ALA A 103 -5.25 12.11 -43.28
C ALA A 103 -5.88 11.80 -44.67
N ALA A 104 -5.92 10.52 -45.06
CA ALA A 104 -6.65 10.04 -46.24
C ALA A 104 -8.17 10.23 -46.16
N ASP A 105 -8.79 10.02 -45.01
CA ASP A 105 -10.23 10.19 -44.78
C ASP A 105 -10.65 11.67 -44.83
N ILE A 106 -9.77 12.59 -44.40
CA ILE A 106 -9.98 14.05 -44.53
C ILE A 106 -9.76 14.52 -45.98
N LEU A 107 -8.80 13.94 -46.70
CA LEU A 107 -8.45 14.35 -48.07
C LEU A 107 -9.38 13.76 -49.14
N TYR A 108 -9.97 12.59 -48.90
CA TYR A 108 -10.79 11.89 -49.89
C TYR A 108 -12.27 11.71 -49.47
N GLY A 109 -12.63 12.03 -48.22
CA GLY A 109 -13.99 11.92 -47.68
C GLY A 109 -14.87 13.13 -47.96
N ASN A 110 -15.14 13.40 -49.25
CA ASN A 110 -16.37 14.00 -49.80
C ASN A 110 -16.08 14.52 -51.21
N ARG A 111 -16.40 13.71 -52.21
CA ARG A 111 -16.72 14.18 -53.56
C ARG A 111 -18.10 13.64 -53.91
N GLU A 112 -19.11 14.46 -53.65
CA GLU A 112 -20.33 14.53 -54.46
C GLU A 112 -20.14 15.64 -55.51
#